data_AF-A0A7W0ZVF9-F1
#
_entry.id   AF-A0A7W0ZVF9-F1
#
_cell.length_a   1.000
_cell.length_b   1.000
_cell.length_c   1.000
_cell.angle_alpha   90.00
_cell.angle_beta   90.00
_cell.angle_gamma   90.00
#
_symmetry.space_group_name_H-M   'P 1'
#
loop_
_entity.id
_entity.type
_entity.pdbx_description
1 polymer ?
#
loop_
_entity_poly.entity_id
_entity_poly.type
_entity_poly.pdbx_seq_one_letter_code
_entity_poly.pdbx_strand_id
1 'polypeptide(L)'
;MRVPLPWLILVAAACGGSSPQPTTPANTAPPSPGPVAVAPPAADKAACANHPEEFGPYILTADQAAARYGKTATRFSDAPTTKDKAIEVCGIPAQQAWLMKTSCADSSKAFSSPGQIPGSRRGNVGEGGRCGAIIDLYIAKCPEAEYEVHIDMYMCGPGEQF
;
A
#
# COMPACT_ATOMS: atom_id res chain seq x y z
N MET A 1 -33.55 43.65 -13.48
CA MET A 1 -32.69 44.74 -13.99
C MET A 1 -31.26 44.20 -14.01
N ARG A 2 -30.67 44.09 -15.21
CA ARG A 2 -29.29 43.67 -15.45
C ARG A 2 -28.42 44.92 -15.55
N VAL A 3 -27.27 44.93 -14.88
CA VAL A 3 -26.15 45.83 -15.20
C VAL A 3 -24.87 45.01 -15.15
N PRO A 4 -24.16 44.81 -16.28
CA PRO A 4 -22.80 44.29 -16.29
C PRO A 4 -21.81 45.46 -16.24
N LEU A 5 -20.71 45.30 -15.51
CA LEU A 5 -19.55 46.20 -15.62
C LEU A 5 -18.29 45.37 -15.87
N PRO A 6 -17.65 45.49 -17.05
CA PRO A 6 -16.37 44.89 -17.34
C PRO A 6 -15.26 45.86 -16.95
N TRP A 7 -14.22 45.38 -16.27
CA TRP A 7 -12.97 46.11 -16.10
C TRP A 7 -11.81 45.26 -16.60
N LEU A 8 -11.38 45.62 -17.81
CA LEU A 8 -10.03 45.43 -18.32
C LEU A 8 -9.03 46.28 -17.50
N ILE A 9 -7.74 46.12 -17.86
CA ILE A 9 -6.60 47.03 -17.59
C ILE A 9 -5.77 46.54 -16.37
N LEU A 10 -4.44 46.38 -16.35
CA LEU A 10 -3.30 46.88 -17.14
C LEU A 10 -2.13 45.87 -17.02
N VAL A 11 -1.37 45.67 -18.09
CA VAL A 11 -0.05 45.02 -18.06
C VAL A 11 0.99 46.05 -17.63
N ALA A 12 1.72 45.80 -16.55
CA ALA A 12 2.92 46.55 -16.18
C ALA A 12 4.14 45.68 -16.44
N ALA A 13 4.83 45.94 -17.55
CA ALA A 13 6.18 45.45 -17.79
C ALA A 13 7.16 46.26 -16.92
N ALA A 14 7.72 45.63 -15.90
CA ALA A 14 8.85 46.16 -15.14
C ALA A 14 10.12 45.39 -15.53
N CYS A 15 10.93 46.02 -16.38
CA CYS A 15 12.33 45.63 -16.61
C CYS A 15 13.14 46.06 -15.37
N GLY A 16 13.35 45.15 -14.43
CA GLY A 16 14.27 45.33 -13.31
C GLY A 16 15.50 44.44 -13.51
N GLY A 17 16.59 45.04 -14.00
CA GLY A 17 17.87 44.36 -14.18
C GLY A 17 18.44 43.89 -12.85
N SER A 18 18.78 42.59 -12.80
CA SER A 18 19.66 42.02 -11.78
C SER A 18 20.79 41.32 -12.51
N SER A 19 22.00 41.87 -12.39
CA SER A 19 23.22 41.25 -12.88
C SER A 19 23.42 39.88 -12.20
N PRO A 20 23.75 38.80 -12.93
CA PRO A 20 24.09 37.53 -12.30
C PRO A 20 25.47 37.63 -11.66
N GLN A 21 25.54 37.38 -10.35
CA GLN A 21 26.79 37.09 -9.64
C GLN A 21 27.37 35.75 -10.13
N PRO A 22 28.70 35.61 -10.25
CA PRO A 22 29.33 34.31 -10.42
C PRO A 22 29.18 33.52 -9.10
N THR A 23 28.28 32.54 -9.07
CA THR A 23 28.24 31.54 -8.01
C THR A 23 29.37 30.54 -8.26
N THR A 24 30.30 30.47 -7.31
CA THR A 24 31.23 29.36 -7.12
C THR A 24 30.52 28.02 -7.26
N PRO A 25 31.13 26.99 -7.88
CA PRO A 25 30.60 25.64 -7.81
C PRO A 25 30.60 25.21 -6.34
N ALA A 26 29.41 25.03 -5.78
CA ALA A 26 29.27 24.28 -4.55
C ALA A 26 29.74 22.85 -4.85
N ASN A 27 30.71 22.36 -4.07
CA ASN A 27 31.04 20.94 -4.03
C ASN A 27 29.77 20.18 -3.61
N THR A 28 29.02 19.69 -4.59
CA THR A 28 27.95 18.73 -4.37
C THR A 28 28.60 17.45 -3.89
N ALA A 29 28.63 17.26 -2.57
CA ALA A 29 28.86 15.94 -2.01
C ALA A 29 27.80 15.00 -2.62
N PRO A 30 28.19 13.82 -3.13
CA PRO A 30 27.22 12.87 -3.67
C PRO A 30 26.20 12.53 -2.57
N PRO A 31 24.90 12.37 -2.94
CA PRO A 31 23.88 11.98 -1.98
C PRO A 31 24.33 10.68 -1.30
N SER A 32 24.40 10.72 0.03
CA SER A 32 24.62 9.52 0.84
C SER A 32 23.57 8.49 0.41
N PRO A 33 23.96 7.25 0.03
CA PRO A 33 23.00 6.24 -0.34
C PRO A 33 22.07 6.04 0.85
N GLY A 34 20.80 6.44 0.69
CA GLY A 34 19.76 6.10 1.65
C GLY A 34 19.74 4.58 1.85
N PRO A 35 19.25 4.09 2.99
CA PRO A 35 19.17 2.65 3.25
C PRO A 35 18.47 1.99 2.07
N VAL A 36 19.23 1.18 1.34
CA VAL A 36 18.72 0.44 0.19
C VAL A 36 17.62 -0.45 0.74
N ALA A 37 16.37 -0.16 0.37
CA ALA A 37 15.26 -1.04 0.67
C ALA A 37 15.61 -2.39 0.05
N VAL A 38 16.00 -3.35 0.89
CA VAL A 38 16.26 -4.71 0.44
C VAL A 38 14.97 -5.18 -0.20
N ALA A 39 14.99 -5.37 -1.52
CA ALA A 39 13.86 -5.92 -2.23
C ALA A 39 13.48 -7.22 -1.52
N PRO A 40 12.20 -7.41 -1.13
CA PRO A 40 11.77 -8.67 -0.57
C PRO A 40 12.18 -9.80 -1.51
N PRO A 41 12.61 -10.96 -0.99
CA PRO A 41 12.89 -12.11 -1.84
C PRO A 41 11.70 -12.36 -2.77
N ALA A 42 11.99 -12.73 -4.02
CA ALA A 42 10.96 -13.13 -4.96
C ALA A 42 10.07 -14.19 -4.28
N ALA A 43 8.75 -14.01 -4.39
CA ALA A 43 7.80 -14.86 -3.67
C ALA A 43 8.06 -16.33 -4.03
N ASP A 44 8.47 -17.12 -3.04
CA ASP A 44 8.78 -18.54 -3.21
C ASP A 44 7.51 -19.28 -3.65
N LYS A 45 7.46 -19.64 -4.94
CA LYS A 45 6.36 -20.38 -5.54
C LYS A 45 6.26 -21.83 -5.05
N ALA A 46 7.27 -22.36 -4.33
CA ALA A 46 7.18 -23.70 -3.76
C ALA A 46 6.00 -23.84 -2.78
N ALA A 47 5.59 -22.74 -2.13
CA ALA A 47 4.39 -22.68 -1.31
C ALA A 47 3.11 -23.08 -2.06
N CYS A 48 3.06 -22.83 -3.38
CA CYS A 48 1.85 -23.01 -4.17
C CYS A 48 1.57 -24.47 -4.55
N ALA A 49 2.54 -25.37 -4.36
CA ALA A 49 2.34 -26.79 -4.58
C ALA A 49 1.52 -27.45 -3.46
N ASN A 50 1.41 -26.81 -2.29
CA ASN A 50 0.70 -27.33 -1.14
C ASN A 50 -0.71 -26.74 -1.02
N HIS A 51 -1.59 -27.19 -1.91
CA HIS A 51 -2.99 -26.77 -2.00
C HIS A 51 -3.89 -28.01 -1.84
N PRO A 52 -4.19 -28.42 -0.59
CA PRO A 52 -4.85 -29.70 -0.32
C PRO A 52 -6.30 -29.74 -0.81
N GLU A 53 -6.91 -28.59 -0.98
CA GLU A 53 -8.29 -28.42 -1.44
C GLU A 53 -8.28 -27.43 -2.60
N GLU A 54 -8.89 -27.79 -3.73
CA GLU A 54 -8.93 -26.97 -4.96
C GLU A 54 -9.47 -25.55 -4.74
N PHE A 55 -10.24 -25.33 -3.66
CA PHE A 55 -10.80 -24.03 -3.29
C PHE A 55 -10.40 -23.57 -1.89
N GLY A 56 -9.44 -24.25 -1.25
CA GLY A 56 -8.99 -23.98 0.12
C GLY A 56 -7.74 -23.11 0.20
N PRO A 57 -7.18 -22.92 1.40
CA PRO A 57 -5.94 -22.18 1.57
C PRO A 57 -4.72 -22.96 1.08
N TYR A 58 -3.70 -22.22 0.64
CA TYR A 58 -2.33 -22.72 0.52
C TYR A 58 -1.72 -22.87 1.91
N ILE A 59 -1.22 -24.08 2.19
CA ILE A 59 -0.61 -24.38 3.49
C ILE A 59 0.89 -24.12 3.44
N LEU A 60 1.30 -23.04 4.09
CA LEU A 60 2.68 -22.61 4.20
C LEU A 60 3.43 -23.41 5.26
N THR A 61 4.73 -23.59 5.04
CA THR A 61 5.66 -23.94 6.13
C THR A 61 5.75 -22.79 7.15
N ALA A 62 6.28 -23.06 8.34
CA ALA A 62 6.47 -22.02 9.36
C ALA A 62 7.33 -20.85 8.86
N ASP A 63 8.39 -21.14 8.11
CA ASP A 63 9.29 -20.12 7.56
C ASP A 63 8.61 -19.29 6.47
N GLN A 64 7.84 -19.93 5.58
CA GLN A 64 7.05 -19.22 4.57
C GLN A 64 5.97 -18.34 5.22
N ALA A 65 5.29 -18.84 6.25
CA ALA A 65 4.31 -18.07 7.02
C ALA A 65 4.96 -16.90 7.77
N ALA A 66 6.22 -17.04 8.19
CA ALA A 66 7.01 -15.98 8.79
C ALA A 66 7.45 -14.91 7.80
N ALA A 67 7.69 -15.30 6.55
CA ALA A 67 8.06 -14.42 5.45
C ALA A 67 6.87 -13.87 4.65
N ARG A 68 5.63 -13.96 5.18
CA ARG A 68 4.44 -13.44 4.51
C ARG A 68 4.56 -11.95 4.19
N TYR A 69 4.16 -11.56 2.98
CA TYR A 69 4.16 -10.17 2.59
C TYR A 69 3.20 -9.37 3.48
N GLY A 70 3.67 -8.21 3.97
CA GLY A 70 2.88 -7.34 4.84
C GLY A 70 2.81 -7.76 6.31
N LYS A 71 3.38 -8.91 6.71
CA LYS A 71 3.32 -9.39 8.11
C LYS A 71 3.87 -8.38 9.13
N THR A 72 4.98 -7.72 8.77
CA THR A 72 5.67 -6.74 9.64
C THR A 72 5.21 -5.30 9.40
N ALA A 73 4.30 -5.07 8.46
CA ALA A 73 3.82 -3.73 8.17
C ALA A 73 3.03 -3.19 9.38
N THR A 74 3.33 -1.94 9.75
CA THR A 74 2.61 -1.24 10.82
C THR A 74 1.77 -0.10 10.27
N ARG A 75 2.16 0.45 9.13
CA ARG A 75 1.46 1.49 8.38
C ARG A 75 1.10 0.99 6.99
N PHE A 76 0.05 1.56 6.39
CA PHE A 76 -0.36 1.20 5.02
C PHE A 76 0.74 1.49 4.00
N SER A 77 1.55 2.54 4.22
CA SER A 77 2.68 2.89 3.37
C SER A 77 3.91 1.98 3.54
N ASP A 78 4.00 1.19 4.62
CA ASP A 78 5.14 0.27 4.84
C ASP A 78 5.07 -0.94 3.89
N ALA A 79 3.89 -1.29 3.39
CA ALA A 79 3.68 -2.40 2.46
C ALA A 79 2.72 -2.01 1.32
N PRO A 80 3.20 -1.25 0.33
CA PRO A 80 2.42 -0.94 -0.87
C PRO A 80 1.95 -2.22 -1.54
N THR A 81 0.66 -2.34 -1.80
CA THR A 81 0.08 -3.58 -2.31
C THR A 81 -0.31 -3.41 -3.77
N THR A 82 -0.26 -4.51 -4.51
CA THR A 82 -0.90 -4.64 -5.82
C THR A 82 -1.59 -6.00 -5.88
N LYS A 83 -2.38 -6.25 -6.93
CA LYS A 83 -2.96 -7.58 -7.16
C LYS A 83 -1.91 -8.71 -7.11
N ASP A 84 -0.73 -8.51 -7.70
CA ASP A 84 0.35 -9.52 -7.73
C ASP A 84 1.18 -9.56 -6.45
N LYS A 85 1.08 -8.53 -5.61
CA LYS A 85 1.82 -8.36 -4.35
C LYS A 85 0.86 -7.95 -3.23
N ALA A 86 -0.07 -8.85 -2.96
CA ALA A 86 -1.10 -8.70 -1.95
C ALA A 86 -0.58 -9.04 -0.55
N ILE A 87 -1.15 -8.43 0.49
CA ILE A 87 -0.89 -8.79 1.89
C ILE A 87 -1.34 -10.23 2.09
N GLU A 88 -0.46 -11.07 2.65
CA GLU A 88 -0.75 -12.48 2.85
C GLU A 88 -1.20 -12.72 4.29
N VAL A 89 -2.40 -13.26 4.45
CA VAL A 89 -3.02 -13.60 5.74
C VAL A 89 -3.76 -14.94 5.63
N CYS A 90 -4.25 -15.47 6.76
CA CYS A 90 -5.04 -16.70 6.79
C CYS A 90 -6.48 -16.39 7.19
N GLY A 91 -7.39 -16.41 6.21
CA GLY A 91 -8.82 -16.25 6.41
C GLY A 91 -9.28 -14.82 6.70
N ILE A 92 -10.61 -14.68 6.77
CA ILE A 92 -11.30 -13.40 7.03
C ILE A 92 -10.91 -12.81 8.40
N PRO A 93 -10.79 -13.59 9.50
CA PRO A 93 -10.42 -13.04 10.80
C PRO A 93 -9.03 -12.38 10.78
N ALA A 94 -8.02 -13.01 10.17
CA ALA A 94 -6.68 -12.44 10.09
C ALA A 94 -6.62 -11.22 9.17
N GLN A 95 -7.38 -11.22 8.07
CA GLN A 95 -7.56 -10.06 7.20
C GLN A 95 -8.10 -8.85 7.96
N GLN A 96 -9.19 -9.03 8.73
CA GLN A 96 -9.76 -7.96 9.54
C GLN A 96 -8.77 -7.50 10.62
N ALA A 97 -8.08 -8.42 11.28
CA ALA A 97 -7.07 -8.10 12.29
C ALA A 97 -5.92 -7.27 11.71
N TRP A 98 -5.43 -7.62 10.52
CA TRP A 98 -4.39 -6.86 9.82
C TRP A 98 -4.87 -5.43 9.51
N LEU A 99 -6.06 -5.30 8.90
CA LEU A 99 -6.63 -3.99 8.56
C LEU A 99 -6.86 -3.10 9.80
N MET A 100 -7.32 -3.65 10.92
CA MET A 100 -7.49 -2.91 12.18
C MET A 100 -6.16 -2.51 12.84
N LYS A 101 -5.14 -3.37 12.72
CA LYS A 101 -3.83 -3.15 13.32
C LYS A 101 -3.05 -2.06 12.58
N THR A 102 -3.11 -2.04 11.26
CA THR A 102 -2.36 -1.11 10.41
C THR A 102 -2.85 0.33 10.59
N SER A 103 -1.93 1.29 10.69
CA SER A 103 -2.23 2.71 10.85
C SER A 103 -1.92 3.53 9.60
N CYS A 104 -2.45 4.75 9.57
CA CYS A 104 -2.02 5.79 8.66
C CYS A 104 -0.63 6.33 9.04
N ALA A 105 -0.07 7.21 8.21
CA ALA A 105 1.25 7.81 8.47
C ALA A 105 1.30 8.66 9.76
N ASP A 106 0.19 9.30 10.10
CA ASP A 106 0.01 10.09 11.32
C ASP A 106 -0.40 9.25 12.55
N SER A 107 -0.31 7.92 12.45
CA SER A 107 -0.75 6.94 13.45
C SER A 107 -2.26 6.86 13.70
N SER A 108 -3.08 7.62 12.97
CA SER A 108 -4.54 7.45 12.99
C SER A 108 -4.96 6.10 12.40
N LYS A 109 -6.23 5.73 12.60
CA LYS A 109 -6.79 4.46 12.11
C LYS A 109 -7.72 4.72 10.93
N ALA A 110 -7.47 4.03 9.82
CA ALA A 110 -8.40 4.01 8.69
C ALA A 110 -9.73 3.33 9.05
N PHE A 111 -9.70 2.37 9.98
CA PHE A 111 -10.87 1.65 10.49
C PHE A 111 -10.91 1.76 12.02
N SER A 112 -11.93 2.41 12.55
CA SER A 112 -12.12 2.56 14.00
C SER A 112 -12.83 1.37 14.64
N SER A 113 -13.46 0.51 13.83
CA SER A 113 -14.08 -0.74 14.29
C SER A 113 -14.17 -1.78 13.17
N PRO A 114 -14.24 -3.09 13.51
CA PRO A 114 -14.38 -4.14 12.50
C PRO A 114 -15.60 -3.98 11.60
N GLY A 115 -16.69 -3.38 12.11
CA GLY A 115 -17.92 -3.14 11.34
C GLY A 115 -17.75 -2.18 10.15
N GLN A 116 -16.67 -1.40 10.09
CA GLN A 116 -16.39 -0.51 8.97
C GLN A 116 -15.68 -1.21 7.80
N ILE A 117 -15.00 -2.34 8.05
CA ILE A 117 -14.20 -3.05 7.05
C ILE A 117 -15.06 -3.58 5.89
N PRO A 118 -16.25 -4.17 6.11
CA PRO A 118 -17.08 -4.61 4.98
C PRO A 118 -17.45 -3.48 4.00
N GLY A 119 -17.67 -2.26 4.51
CA GLY A 119 -18.01 -1.09 3.69
C GLY A 119 -16.84 -0.52 2.87
N SER A 120 -15.60 -0.84 3.25
CA SER A 120 -14.41 -0.44 2.48
C SER A 120 -14.00 -1.48 1.43
N ARG A 121 -14.52 -2.71 1.50
CA ARG A 121 -14.29 -3.74 0.49
C ARG A 121 -14.87 -3.29 -0.86
N ARG A 122 -14.08 -3.44 -1.92
CA ARG A 122 -14.48 -3.20 -3.33
C ARG A 122 -14.78 -4.48 -4.09
N GLY A 123 -14.52 -5.63 -3.46
CA GLY A 123 -14.77 -6.96 -3.99
C GLY A 123 -13.48 -7.68 -4.33
N ASN A 124 -13.63 -8.75 -5.11
CA ASN A 124 -12.52 -9.54 -5.62
C ASN A 124 -11.99 -8.93 -6.92
N VAL A 125 -10.68 -8.77 -7.05
CA VAL A 125 -10.02 -8.23 -8.27
C VAL A 125 -9.41 -9.33 -9.15
N GLY A 126 -9.85 -10.57 -8.95
CA GLY A 126 -9.41 -11.75 -9.70
C GLY A 126 -8.15 -12.39 -9.10
N GLU A 127 -7.58 -13.32 -9.88
CA GLU A 127 -6.40 -14.10 -9.49
C GLU A 127 -5.15 -13.22 -9.40
N GLY A 128 -4.35 -13.44 -8.36
CA GLY A 128 -3.13 -12.70 -8.09
C GLY A 128 -2.30 -13.28 -6.95
N GLY A 129 -1.46 -12.43 -6.35
CA GLY A 129 -0.61 -12.81 -5.23
C GLY A 129 0.43 -13.89 -5.57
N ARG A 130 0.95 -14.53 -4.53
CA ARG A 130 2.00 -15.54 -4.67
C ARG A 130 1.51 -16.78 -5.43
N CYS A 131 0.27 -17.21 -5.24
CA CYS A 131 -0.20 -18.49 -5.78
C CYS A 131 -1.40 -18.39 -6.73
N GLY A 132 -1.71 -17.19 -7.25
CA GLY A 132 -2.86 -17.03 -8.14
C GLY A 132 -4.21 -17.10 -7.41
N ALA A 133 -4.23 -16.87 -6.10
CA ALA A 133 -5.46 -16.87 -5.32
C ALA A 133 -6.34 -15.66 -5.68
N ILE A 134 -7.63 -15.75 -5.34
CA ILE A 134 -8.55 -14.61 -5.50
C ILE A 134 -8.16 -13.52 -4.49
N ILE A 135 -7.95 -12.31 -4.99
CA ILE A 135 -7.49 -11.18 -4.18
C ILE A 135 -8.64 -10.24 -3.82
N ASP A 136 -8.77 -9.95 -2.55
CA ASP A 136 -9.67 -8.93 -2.03
C ASP A 136 -9.07 -7.54 -2.15
N LEU A 137 -9.88 -6.56 -2.58
CA LEU A 137 -9.50 -5.15 -2.58
C LEU A 137 -10.28 -4.38 -1.51
N TYR A 138 -9.55 -3.62 -0.70
CA TYR A 138 -10.06 -2.68 0.29
C TYR A 138 -9.55 -1.27 0.04
N ILE A 139 -10.36 -0.27 0.38
CA ILE A 139 -9.93 1.14 0.40
C ILE A 139 -9.76 1.61 1.84
N ALA A 140 -8.51 1.79 2.27
CA ALA A 140 -8.20 2.40 3.56
C ALA A 140 -8.07 3.92 3.38
N LYS A 141 -9.00 4.68 3.98
CA LYS A 141 -8.98 6.14 3.93
C LYS A 141 -8.16 6.68 5.09
N CYS A 142 -7.08 7.38 4.78
CA CYS A 142 -6.22 8.07 5.73
C CYS A 142 -6.19 9.58 5.44
N PRO A 143 -5.82 10.43 6.41
CA PRO A 143 -5.75 11.88 6.19
C PRO A 143 -4.76 12.27 5.08
N GLU A 144 -3.68 11.50 4.90
CA GLU A 144 -2.65 11.77 3.89
C GLU A 144 -2.98 11.21 2.50
N ALA A 145 -3.77 10.14 2.40
CA ALA A 145 -4.07 9.44 1.15
C ALA A 145 -5.19 8.40 1.31
N GLU A 146 -5.74 7.95 0.18
CA GLU A 146 -6.47 6.69 0.11
C GLU A 146 -5.52 5.58 -0.35
N TYR A 147 -5.48 4.47 0.39
CA TYR A 147 -4.66 3.30 0.05
C TYR A 147 -5.53 2.18 -0.48
N GLU A 148 -5.19 1.68 -1.66
CA GLU A 148 -5.67 0.40 -2.15
C GLU A 148 -4.90 -0.72 -1.44
N VAL A 149 -5.64 -1.57 -0.73
CA VAL A 149 -5.09 -2.68 0.04
C VAL A 149 -5.61 -3.98 -0.57
N HIS A 150 -4.73 -4.65 -1.28
CA HIS A 150 -4.91 -5.97 -1.85
C HIS A 150 -4.54 -7.02 -0.81
N ILE A 151 -5.44 -7.96 -0.53
CA ILE A 151 -5.23 -9.00 0.49
C ILE A 151 -5.49 -10.38 -0.12
N ASP A 152 -4.52 -11.26 0.03
CA ASP A 152 -4.59 -12.69 -0.22
C ASP A 152 -4.83 -13.40 1.10
N MET A 153 -6.07 -13.83 1.33
CA MET A 153 -6.46 -14.50 2.57
C MET A 153 -6.15 -16.01 2.58
N TYR A 154 -5.65 -16.57 1.49
CA TYR A 154 -5.48 -18.02 1.32
C TYR A 154 -4.11 -18.52 1.79
N MET A 155 -3.35 -17.72 2.54
CA MET A 155 -1.96 -18.00 2.90
C MET A 155 -1.85 -18.39 4.37
N CYS A 156 -2.10 -19.67 4.67
CA CYS A 156 -2.19 -20.18 6.02
C CYS A 156 -0.92 -20.88 6.48
N GLY A 157 -0.38 -20.44 7.62
CA GLY A 157 0.72 -21.12 8.30
C GLY A 157 0.27 -22.38 9.07
N PRO A 158 1.22 -23.14 9.62
CA PRO A 158 0.92 -24.35 10.37
C PRO A 158 0.02 -24.06 11.58
N GLY A 159 -1.13 -24.72 11.65
CA GLY A 159 -2.07 -24.60 12.76
C GLY A 159 -2.94 -23.34 12.74
N GLU A 160 -2.83 -22.47 11.72
CA GLU A 160 -3.77 -21.37 11.52
C GLU A 160 -5.12 -21.92 11.00
N GLN A 161 -6.21 -21.29 11.42
CA GLN A 161 -7.57 -21.61 10.95
C GLN A 161 -7.98 -20.56 9.91
N PHE A 162 -8.47 -21.05 8.77
CA PHE A 162 -9.00 -20.24 7.68
C PHE A 162 -10.44 -19.80 7.95
#